data_AF-A0A0M9BP16-F1
#
_entry.id   AF-A0A0M9BP16-F1
#
_cell.length_a   1.000
_cell.length_b   1.000
_cell.length_c   1.000
_cell.angle_alpha   90.00
_cell.angle_beta   90.00
_cell.angle_gamma   90.00
#
_symmetry.space_group_name_H-M   'P 1'
#
loop_
_entity.id
_entity.type
_entity.pdbx_description
1 polymer ?
#
loop_
_entity_poly.entity_id
_entity_poly.type
_entity_poly.pdbx_seq_one_letter_code
_entity_poly.pdbx_strand_id
1 'polypeptide(L)'
;MNKRITDFESLIKTDYGNIAGIVVMHGGEKVYEGYFDGYTADDTIHIASVTKSVVSALIGIAIDKGYIESIEQKVLEFFPDYTVKRGEKTIQNVTIKNMLTMTAPYKYKSEPYTKVYTSDDWTKAALDLLGGKSGLGGFKYSTIGIQILSGILTNATGQSVLDFATENLFEPLGIKAPHNAIVNCKEEYFAFLKDRYVRGWVVDPTGTNTAGWGLTLTPRDMAKIGQLYLNGGFWNGKQFLSSQWIENSTKENSRWGELPYGYLWWIVDNKEHGSYTALGDGGNAIFVNTEKKMVIAIASRFMPRAKNRIELIEKHIVPLFKDNQFVARQQSRHGEPDQM
;
A
#
# COMPACT_ATOMS: atom_id res chain seq x y z
N MET A 1 21.29 -13.03 23.39
CA MET A 1 20.69 -12.64 22.10
C MET A 1 21.37 -13.43 20.99
N ASN A 2 20.67 -13.88 19.94
CA ASN A 2 21.27 -14.68 18.87
C ASN A 2 22.25 -13.82 18.05
N LYS A 3 23.52 -14.22 17.91
CA LYS A 3 24.56 -13.45 17.19
C LYS A 3 24.10 -13.02 15.79
N ARG A 4 23.37 -13.89 15.05
CA ARG A 4 22.84 -13.56 13.72
C ARG A 4 21.83 -12.41 13.74
N ILE A 5 21.00 -12.32 14.78
CA ILE A 5 20.05 -11.20 14.95
C ILE A 5 20.82 -9.92 15.31
N THR A 6 21.80 -9.99 16.21
CA THR A 6 22.63 -8.84 16.58
C THR A 6 23.40 -8.29 15.37
N ASP A 7 23.98 -9.16 14.54
CA ASP A 7 24.66 -8.76 13.30
C ASP A 7 23.68 -8.13 12.30
N PHE A 8 22.47 -8.67 12.17
CA PHE A 8 21.41 -8.10 11.35
C PHE A 8 20.96 -6.71 11.84
N GLU A 9 20.71 -6.53 13.13
CA GLU A 9 20.35 -5.22 13.69
C GLU A 9 21.48 -4.19 13.53
N SER A 10 22.75 -4.62 13.62
CA SER A 10 23.91 -3.78 13.34
C SER A 10 23.94 -3.34 11.87
N LEU A 11 23.64 -4.24 10.93
CA LEU A 11 23.46 -3.90 9.52
C LEU A 11 22.33 -2.86 9.36
N ILE A 12 21.18 -3.05 10.00
CA ILE A 12 20.08 -2.07 9.91
C ILE A 12 20.52 -0.69 10.39
N LYS A 13 21.17 -0.60 11.57
CA LYS A 13 21.63 0.67 12.13
C LYS A 13 22.69 1.37 11.29
N THR A 14 23.59 0.61 10.68
CA THR A 14 24.74 1.15 9.92
C THR A 14 24.36 1.52 8.49
N ASP A 15 23.61 0.64 7.83
CA ASP A 15 23.40 0.71 6.38
C ASP A 15 22.00 1.18 5.98
N TYR A 16 21.05 1.08 6.90
CA TYR A 16 19.63 1.34 6.69
C TYR A 16 19.03 2.23 7.78
N GLY A 17 19.81 3.21 8.26
CA GLY A 17 19.48 4.05 9.43
C GLY A 17 18.21 4.90 9.35
N ASN A 18 17.47 4.86 8.23
CA ASN A 18 16.15 5.46 8.11
C ASN A 18 14.99 4.47 8.36
N ILE A 19 15.27 3.17 8.57
CA ILE A 19 14.26 2.20 8.98
C ILE A 19 13.80 2.55 10.39
N ALA A 20 12.48 2.68 10.55
CA ALA A 20 11.82 2.91 11.83
C ALA A 20 11.47 1.57 12.51
N GLY A 21 10.99 0.59 11.74
CA GLY A 21 10.65 -0.71 12.27
C GLY A 21 10.53 -1.79 11.21
N ILE A 22 10.76 -3.03 11.64
CA ILE A 22 10.64 -4.24 10.82
C ILE A 22 9.78 -5.25 11.59
N VAL A 23 8.79 -5.83 10.92
CA VAL A 23 8.00 -6.97 11.43
C VAL A 23 8.09 -8.10 10.42
N VAL A 24 8.38 -9.32 10.90
CA VAL A 24 8.44 -10.53 10.09
C VAL A 24 7.42 -11.53 10.62
N MET A 25 6.50 -11.92 9.74
CA MET A 25 5.56 -13.02 9.95
C MET A 25 6.06 -14.24 9.16
N HIS A 26 5.96 -15.42 9.75
CA HIS A 26 6.24 -16.70 9.09
C HIS A 26 5.20 -17.73 9.56
N GLY A 27 4.47 -18.34 8.62
CA GLY A 27 3.42 -19.31 8.92
C GLY A 27 2.26 -18.73 9.74
N GLY A 28 2.01 -17.41 9.64
CA GLY A 28 0.98 -16.71 10.41
C GLY A 28 1.44 -16.22 11.80
N GLU A 29 2.64 -16.58 12.24
CA GLU A 29 3.19 -16.14 13.52
C GLU A 29 4.23 -15.04 13.35
N LYS A 30 4.27 -14.09 14.30
CA LYS A 30 5.28 -13.02 14.33
C LYS A 30 6.60 -13.58 14.87
N VAL A 31 7.54 -13.86 13.99
CA VAL A 31 8.84 -14.45 14.35
C VAL A 31 9.92 -13.42 14.68
N TYR A 32 9.72 -12.17 14.26
CA TYR A 32 10.60 -11.06 14.60
C TYR A 32 9.84 -9.73 14.58
N GLU A 33 10.16 -8.87 15.54
CA GLU A 33 9.90 -7.44 15.46
C GLU A 33 11.09 -6.68 16.04
N GLY A 34 11.45 -5.57 15.39
CA GLY A 34 12.51 -4.69 15.85
C GLY A 34 12.24 -3.26 15.44
N TYR A 35 12.52 -2.33 16.34
CA TYR A 35 12.32 -0.91 16.16
C TYR A 35 13.65 -0.17 16.34
N PHE A 36 13.86 0.84 15.51
CA PHE A 36 15.15 1.49 15.33
C PHE A 36 14.97 2.99 15.31
N ASP A 37 16.07 3.74 15.45
CA ASP A 37 16.06 5.20 15.38
C ASP A 37 14.99 5.81 16.32
N GLY A 38 14.91 5.33 17.56
CA GLY A 38 14.00 5.87 18.58
C GLY A 38 12.50 5.59 18.39
N TYR A 39 12.12 4.84 17.35
CA TYR A 39 10.73 4.42 17.14
C TYR A 39 10.35 3.27 18.07
N THR A 40 9.05 3.13 18.28
CA THR A 40 8.43 2.09 19.08
C THR A 40 7.37 1.33 18.28
N ALA A 41 6.75 0.34 18.90
CA ALA A 41 5.70 -0.46 18.29
C ALA A 41 4.41 0.31 17.96
N ASP A 42 4.17 1.42 18.65
CA ASP A 42 2.94 2.20 18.58
C ASP A 42 3.09 3.44 17.70
N ASP A 43 4.30 3.68 17.18
CA ASP A 43 4.57 4.78 16.28
C ASP A 43 4.12 4.45 14.85
N THR A 44 3.34 5.35 14.29
CA THR A 44 2.95 5.33 12.89
C THR A 44 3.98 6.07 12.05
N ILE A 45 4.11 5.67 10.80
CA ILE A 45 4.90 6.39 9.80
C ILE A 45 4.07 6.62 8.55
N HIS A 46 4.36 7.69 7.82
CA HIS A 46 3.84 7.86 6.47
C HIS A 46 4.39 6.75 5.54
N ILE A 47 3.52 5.86 5.08
CA ILE A 47 3.90 4.67 4.30
C ILE A 47 4.04 4.94 2.79
N ALA A 48 3.92 6.21 2.37
CA ALA A 48 4.05 6.64 0.99
C ALA A 48 3.21 5.77 0.03
N SER A 49 3.79 5.32 -1.08
CA SER A 49 3.08 4.57 -2.12
C SER A 49 2.57 3.19 -1.70
N VAL A 50 2.89 2.68 -0.50
CA VAL A 50 2.19 1.49 0.04
C VAL A 50 0.68 1.75 0.18
N THR A 51 0.29 3.02 0.36
CA THR A 51 -1.13 3.46 0.36
C THR A 51 -1.90 2.97 -0.87
N LYS A 52 -1.25 2.88 -2.04
CA LYS A 52 -1.87 2.41 -3.28
C LYS A 52 -2.41 0.98 -3.15
N SER A 53 -1.65 0.12 -2.49
CA SER A 53 -2.04 -1.28 -2.28
C SER A 53 -3.16 -1.40 -1.24
N VAL A 54 -3.25 -0.47 -0.29
CA VAL A 54 -4.41 -0.35 0.62
C VAL A 54 -5.66 0.03 -0.16
N VAL A 55 -5.57 1.04 -1.03
CA VAL A 55 -6.69 1.47 -1.89
C VAL A 55 -7.11 0.38 -2.88
N SER A 56 -6.15 -0.40 -3.41
CA SER A 56 -6.46 -1.59 -4.21
C SER A 56 -7.32 -2.59 -3.44
N ALA A 57 -6.97 -2.90 -2.19
CA ALA A 57 -7.78 -3.76 -1.35
C ALA A 57 -9.20 -3.19 -1.13
N LEU A 58 -9.33 -1.87 -0.92
CA LEU A 58 -10.64 -1.22 -0.75
C LEU A 58 -11.50 -1.31 -2.02
N ILE A 59 -10.92 -1.13 -3.21
CA ILE A 59 -11.64 -1.33 -4.48
C ILE A 59 -12.12 -2.78 -4.60
N GLY A 60 -11.27 -3.75 -4.26
CA GLY A 60 -11.65 -5.17 -4.25
C GLY A 60 -12.79 -5.47 -3.29
N ILE A 61 -12.75 -4.92 -2.08
CA ILE A 61 -13.83 -5.07 -1.09
C ILE A 61 -15.12 -4.40 -1.59
N ALA A 62 -15.03 -3.23 -2.22
CA ALA A 62 -16.19 -2.56 -2.80
C ALA A 62 -16.83 -3.39 -3.93
N ILE A 63 -16.02 -4.10 -4.72
CA ILE A 63 -16.50 -5.06 -5.73
C ILE A 63 -17.17 -6.26 -5.07
N ASP A 64 -16.50 -6.91 -4.12
CA ASP A 64 -17.03 -8.08 -3.43
C ASP A 64 -18.35 -7.79 -2.69
N LYS A 65 -18.56 -6.54 -2.28
CA LYS A 65 -19.80 -6.04 -1.65
C LYS A 65 -20.85 -5.54 -2.64
N GLY A 66 -20.55 -5.49 -3.93
CA GLY A 66 -21.48 -5.06 -4.97
C GLY A 66 -21.67 -3.54 -5.11
N TYR A 67 -20.81 -2.72 -4.51
CA TYR A 67 -20.79 -1.26 -4.75
C TYR A 67 -20.18 -0.92 -6.11
N ILE A 68 -19.28 -1.77 -6.60
CA ILE A 68 -18.67 -1.70 -7.94
C ILE A 68 -18.95 -3.04 -8.61
N GLU A 69 -19.54 -3.05 -9.80
CA GLU A 69 -19.90 -4.27 -10.50
C GLU A 69 -18.67 -5.04 -10.99
N SER A 70 -17.68 -4.33 -11.56
CA SER A 70 -16.43 -4.94 -12.01
C SER A 70 -15.34 -3.91 -12.30
N ILE A 71 -14.09 -4.37 -12.43
CA ILE A 71 -12.97 -3.52 -12.86
C ILE A 71 -13.08 -3.05 -14.32
N GLU A 72 -14.00 -3.59 -15.11
CA GLU A 72 -14.19 -3.22 -16.52
C GLU A 72 -15.14 -2.03 -16.68
N GLN A 73 -15.81 -1.60 -15.60
CA GLN A 73 -16.62 -0.38 -15.59
C GLN A 73 -15.78 0.85 -15.95
N LYS A 74 -16.40 1.77 -16.69
CA LYS A 74 -15.77 3.02 -17.10
C LYS A 74 -15.65 3.94 -15.90
N VAL A 75 -14.51 4.63 -15.81
CA VAL A 75 -14.26 5.64 -14.78
C VAL A 75 -15.41 6.65 -14.72
N LEU A 76 -15.91 7.10 -15.87
CA LEU A 76 -16.97 8.11 -15.94
C LEU A 76 -18.34 7.65 -15.42
N GLU A 77 -18.59 6.34 -15.29
CA GLU A 77 -19.84 5.83 -14.68
C GLU A 77 -19.98 6.29 -13.23
N PHE A 78 -18.86 6.53 -12.54
CA PHE A 78 -18.83 6.99 -11.15
C PHE A 78 -18.86 8.51 -11.01
N PHE A 79 -18.84 9.26 -12.11
CA PHE A 79 -18.79 10.74 -12.07
C PHE A 79 -19.84 11.35 -13.03
N PRO A 80 -21.14 11.14 -12.77
CA PRO A 80 -22.21 11.60 -13.65
C PRO A 80 -22.22 13.13 -13.85
N ASP A 81 -21.78 13.89 -12.85
CA ASP A 81 -21.71 15.35 -12.90
C ASP A 81 -20.42 15.90 -13.55
N TYR A 82 -19.48 15.02 -13.91
CA TYR A 82 -18.23 15.45 -14.53
C TYR A 82 -18.43 15.77 -16.01
N THR A 83 -18.12 17.02 -16.39
CA THR A 83 -18.18 17.47 -17.78
C THR A 83 -16.86 17.20 -18.50
N VAL A 84 -16.87 16.27 -19.46
CA VAL A 84 -15.70 15.98 -20.30
C VAL A 84 -15.34 17.18 -21.18
N LYS A 85 -14.06 17.58 -21.15
CA LYS A 85 -13.54 18.71 -21.94
C LYS A 85 -13.72 18.49 -23.43
N ARG A 86 -14.08 19.56 -24.16
CA ARG A 86 -14.27 19.53 -25.62
C ARG A 86 -13.08 18.89 -26.33
N GLY A 87 -13.36 17.87 -27.15
CA GLY A 87 -12.35 17.17 -27.96
C GLY A 87 -11.63 16.03 -27.24
N GLU A 88 -11.82 15.87 -25.92
CA GLU A 88 -11.32 14.69 -25.20
C GLU A 88 -12.26 13.50 -25.45
N LYS A 89 -11.71 12.43 -26.03
CA LYS A 89 -12.47 11.21 -26.39
C LYS A 89 -11.96 9.97 -25.66
N THR A 90 -10.71 9.99 -25.21
CA THR A 90 -10.03 8.81 -24.65
C THR A 90 -10.56 8.49 -23.26
N ILE A 91 -10.87 9.51 -22.46
CA ILE A 91 -11.40 9.34 -21.09
C ILE A 91 -12.66 8.46 -21.03
N GLN A 92 -13.50 8.48 -22.07
CA GLN A 92 -14.74 7.68 -22.18
C GLN A 92 -14.47 6.17 -22.12
N ASN A 93 -13.25 5.74 -22.45
CA ASN A 93 -12.90 4.33 -22.55
C ASN A 93 -12.09 3.81 -21.38
N VAL A 94 -11.58 4.69 -20.50
CA VAL A 94 -10.74 4.31 -19.36
C VAL A 94 -11.57 3.53 -18.34
N THR A 95 -11.06 2.37 -17.92
CA THR A 95 -11.70 1.52 -16.90
C THR A 95 -10.99 1.59 -15.56
N ILE A 96 -11.62 1.07 -14.50
CA ILE A 96 -10.97 0.87 -13.19
C ILE A 96 -9.71 0.01 -13.33
N LYS A 97 -9.74 -1.04 -14.17
CA LYS A 97 -8.58 -1.87 -14.48
C LYS A 97 -7.42 -1.06 -15.03
N ASN A 98 -7.67 -0.06 -15.89
CA ASN A 98 -6.58 0.80 -16.37
C ASN A 98 -5.92 1.59 -15.23
N MET A 99 -6.71 2.03 -14.25
CA MET A 99 -6.21 2.75 -13.09
C MET A 99 -5.37 1.83 -12.19
N LEU A 100 -5.89 0.64 -11.87
CA LEU A 100 -5.22 -0.34 -11.00
C LEU A 100 -3.91 -0.88 -11.59
N THR A 101 -3.85 -0.99 -12.92
CA THR A 101 -2.69 -1.53 -13.65
C THR A 101 -1.74 -0.45 -14.17
N MET A 102 -1.94 0.82 -13.80
CA MET A 102 -1.11 1.94 -14.29
C MET A 102 -1.06 2.04 -15.82
N THR A 103 -2.14 1.66 -16.52
CA THR A 103 -2.24 1.71 -17.99
C THR A 103 -3.17 2.80 -18.50
N ALA A 104 -3.65 3.66 -17.60
CA ALA A 104 -4.45 4.82 -17.93
C ALA A 104 -3.59 5.92 -18.60
N PRO A 105 -4.07 6.54 -19.70
CA PRO A 105 -3.40 7.65 -20.34
C PRO A 105 -3.61 8.95 -19.58
N TYR A 106 -2.57 9.79 -19.55
CA TYR A 106 -2.66 11.12 -18.97
C TYR A 106 -2.02 12.18 -19.85
N LYS A 107 -2.59 13.39 -19.85
CA LYS A 107 -2.22 14.53 -20.69
C LYS A 107 -0.87 15.19 -20.33
N TYR A 108 -0.20 14.74 -19.28
CA TYR A 108 1.08 15.30 -18.80
C TYR A 108 2.26 14.38 -19.10
N LYS A 109 3.48 14.91 -19.17
CA LYS A 109 4.71 14.09 -19.26
C LYS A 109 5.24 13.70 -17.87
N SER A 110 5.29 14.67 -16.95
CA SER A 110 5.62 14.51 -15.53
C SER A 110 4.40 14.81 -14.67
N GLU A 111 4.30 14.19 -13.49
CA GLU A 111 3.18 14.37 -12.55
C GLU A 111 3.02 15.85 -12.13
N PRO A 112 1.92 16.54 -12.49
CA PRO A 112 1.66 17.92 -12.10
C PRO A 112 1.17 18.04 -10.64
N TYR A 113 1.97 17.61 -9.68
CA TYR A 113 1.64 17.63 -8.24
C TYR A 113 1.12 18.99 -7.77
N THR A 114 1.81 20.09 -8.08
CA THR A 114 1.39 21.43 -7.67
C THR A 114 -0.01 21.77 -8.18
N LYS A 115 -0.30 21.47 -9.45
CA LYS A 115 -1.60 21.81 -10.06
C LYS A 115 -2.75 21.07 -9.36
N VAL A 116 -2.54 19.81 -8.99
CA VAL A 116 -3.58 19.00 -8.33
C VAL A 116 -3.72 19.42 -6.88
N TYR A 117 -2.62 19.51 -6.12
CA TYR A 117 -2.70 19.76 -4.67
C TYR A 117 -3.03 21.20 -4.30
N THR A 118 -3.02 22.15 -5.25
CA THR A 118 -3.55 23.51 -5.04
C THR A 118 -4.96 23.69 -5.62
N SER A 119 -5.62 22.62 -6.03
CA SER A 119 -7.02 22.68 -6.52
C SER A 119 -8.01 22.39 -5.40
N ASP A 120 -9.25 22.85 -5.57
CA ASP A 120 -10.33 22.64 -4.60
C ASP A 120 -10.85 21.20 -4.56
N ASP A 121 -10.56 20.41 -5.60
CA ASP A 121 -11.00 19.03 -5.75
C ASP A 121 -9.93 18.24 -6.52
N TRP A 122 -9.19 17.40 -5.81
CA TRP A 122 -8.05 16.69 -6.37
C TRP A 122 -8.50 15.57 -7.32
N THR A 123 -9.68 15.00 -7.07
CA THR A 123 -10.30 13.98 -7.92
C THR A 123 -10.69 14.58 -9.27
N LYS A 124 -11.39 15.71 -9.27
CA LYS A 124 -11.73 16.44 -10.50
C LYS A 124 -10.50 16.95 -11.23
N ALA A 125 -9.50 17.44 -10.53
CA ALA A 125 -8.22 17.84 -11.14
C ALA A 125 -7.49 16.65 -11.79
N ALA A 126 -7.57 15.45 -11.21
CA ALA A 126 -7.05 14.22 -11.81
C ALA A 126 -7.87 13.79 -13.04
N LEU A 127 -9.20 13.83 -12.99
CA LEU A 127 -10.09 13.57 -14.14
C LEU A 127 -9.80 14.51 -15.31
N ASP A 128 -9.51 15.78 -15.02
CA ASP A 128 -9.12 16.79 -15.99
C ASP A 128 -7.84 16.42 -16.77
N LEU A 129 -6.96 15.66 -16.13
CA LEU A 129 -5.68 15.19 -16.67
C LEU A 129 -5.78 13.81 -17.34
N LEU A 130 -6.84 13.05 -17.07
CA LEU A 130 -7.09 11.72 -17.63
C LEU A 130 -7.43 11.80 -19.13
N GLY A 131 -6.93 10.85 -19.91
CA GLY A 131 -7.10 10.78 -21.37
C GLY A 131 -5.92 11.36 -22.15
N GLY A 132 -6.23 12.00 -23.27
CA GLY A 132 -5.23 12.55 -24.19
C GLY A 132 -4.87 11.61 -25.35
N LYS A 133 -3.75 11.91 -26.02
CA LYS A 133 -3.41 11.34 -27.34
C LYS A 133 -2.56 10.05 -27.28
N SER A 134 -2.09 9.63 -26.10
CA SER A 134 -1.19 8.47 -25.99
C SER A 134 -1.87 7.12 -26.18
N GLY A 135 -3.21 7.06 -26.20
CA GLY A 135 -3.96 5.81 -26.25
C GLY A 135 -3.91 5.04 -24.92
N LEU A 136 -4.74 3.99 -24.80
CA LEU A 136 -4.80 3.11 -23.62
C LEU A 136 -3.68 2.07 -23.65
N GLY A 137 -3.28 1.56 -22.48
CA GLY A 137 -2.47 0.33 -22.37
C GLY A 137 -0.99 0.53 -22.07
N GLY A 138 -0.43 1.71 -22.34
CA GLY A 138 0.97 2.00 -22.00
C GLY A 138 1.16 2.18 -20.49
N PHE A 139 2.12 1.46 -19.90
CA PHE A 139 2.43 1.60 -18.48
C PHE A 139 2.93 3.01 -18.18
N LYS A 140 2.31 3.65 -17.18
CA LYS A 140 2.67 4.95 -16.65
C LYS A 140 2.33 5.02 -15.18
N TYR A 141 3.37 4.90 -14.35
CA TYR A 141 3.22 5.04 -12.91
C TYR A 141 2.73 6.45 -12.55
N SER A 142 1.58 6.52 -11.86
CA SER A 142 0.97 7.77 -11.46
C SER A 142 0.52 7.74 -10.01
N THR A 143 0.82 8.80 -9.26
CA THR A 143 0.35 9.00 -7.88
C THR A 143 -0.87 9.89 -7.86
N ILE A 144 -0.88 10.98 -8.65
CA ILE A 144 -2.02 11.90 -8.71
C ILE A 144 -3.19 11.31 -9.51
N GLY A 145 -2.89 10.54 -10.56
CA GLY A 145 -3.90 10.03 -11.47
C GLY A 145 -4.80 9.01 -10.79
N ILE A 146 -4.24 8.18 -9.91
CA ILE A 146 -5.00 7.22 -9.14
C ILE A 146 -5.85 7.85 -8.03
N GLN A 147 -5.78 9.16 -7.78
CA GLN A 147 -6.73 9.86 -6.90
C GLN A 147 -8.18 9.60 -7.32
N ILE A 148 -8.40 9.37 -8.62
CA ILE A 148 -9.68 8.97 -9.20
C ILE A 148 -10.24 7.69 -8.53
N LEU A 149 -9.41 6.75 -8.08
CA LEU A 149 -9.87 5.56 -7.36
C LEU A 149 -10.50 5.91 -6.01
N SER A 150 -9.97 6.91 -5.29
CA SER A 150 -10.62 7.42 -4.08
C SER A 150 -11.97 8.05 -4.39
N GLY A 151 -12.06 8.86 -5.46
CA GLY A 151 -13.33 9.42 -5.91
C GLY A 151 -14.35 8.35 -6.32
N ILE A 152 -13.91 7.27 -6.97
CA ILE A 152 -14.74 6.11 -7.31
C ILE A 152 -15.26 5.45 -6.03
N LEU A 153 -14.40 5.20 -5.03
CA LEU A 153 -14.84 4.64 -3.75
C LEU A 153 -15.89 5.52 -3.08
N THR A 154 -15.65 6.83 -3.00
CA THR A 154 -16.60 7.78 -2.40
C THR A 154 -17.96 7.73 -3.11
N ASN A 155 -17.96 7.82 -4.44
CA ASN A 155 -19.21 7.89 -5.21
C ASN A 155 -19.94 6.55 -5.29
N ALA A 156 -19.22 5.42 -5.33
CA ALA A 156 -19.82 4.09 -5.37
C ALA A 156 -20.43 3.68 -4.03
N THR A 157 -19.80 4.05 -2.92
CA THR A 157 -20.20 3.62 -1.57
C THR A 157 -21.07 4.64 -0.85
N GLY A 158 -21.02 5.91 -1.25
CA GLY A 158 -21.65 7.02 -0.52
C GLY A 158 -20.95 7.36 0.81
N GLN A 159 -19.79 6.76 1.09
CA GLN A 159 -19.00 6.97 2.31
C GLN A 159 -17.71 7.72 2.01
N SER A 160 -17.11 8.35 3.03
CA SER A 160 -15.71 8.77 2.88
C SER A 160 -14.80 7.54 2.72
N VAL A 161 -13.65 7.71 2.06
CA VAL A 161 -12.67 6.62 1.91
C VAL A 161 -12.20 6.12 3.28
N LEU A 162 -12.00 7.02 4.24
CA LEU A 162 -11.61 6.66 5.60
C LEU A 162 -12.69 5.84 6.32
N ASP A 163 -13.96 6.22 6.23
CA ASP A 163 -15.05 5.48 6.88
C ASP A 163 -15.20 4.09 6.26
N PHE A 164 -15.20 4.01 4.93
CA PHE A 164 -15.26 2.73 4.22
C PHE A 164 -14.06 1.84 4.58
N ALA A 165 -12.86 2.41 4.64
CA ALA A 165 -11.66 1.68 5.06
C ALA A 165 -11.72 1.24 6.52
N THR A 166 -12.27 2.07 7.40
CA THR A 166 -12.42 1.78 8.83
C THR A 166 -13.31 0.57 9.03
N GLU A 167 -14.52 0.60 8.50
CA GLU A 167 -15.51 -0.48 8.63
C GLU A 167 -15.04 -1.78 7.95
N ASN A 168 -14.43 -1.67 6.76
CA ASN A 168 -14.28 -2.82 5.88
C ASN A 168 -12.87 -3.42 5.83
N LEU A 169 -11.86 -2.70 6.33
CA LEU A 169 -10.47 -3.14 6.32
C LEU A 169 -9.78 -2.96 7.67
N PHE A 170 -9.82 -1.76 8.25
CA PHE A 170 -9.04 -1.47 9.45
C PHE A 170 -9.61 -2.15 10.69
N GLU A 171 -10.88 -1.96 11.04
CA GLU A 171 -11.49 -2.60 12.21
C GLU A 171 -11.44 -4.13 12.12
N PRO A 172 -11.78 -4.78 10.99
CA PRO A 172 -11.67 -6.23 10.88
C PRO A 172 -10.25 -6.78 11.09
N LEU A 173 -9.23 -6.04 10.66
CA LEU A 173 -7.83 -6.40 10.87
C LEU A 173 -7.32 -5.98 12.27
N GLY A 174 -8.11 -5.24 13.05
CA GLY A 174 -7.68 -4.65 14.31
C GLY A 174 -6.60 -3.58 14.11
N ILE A 175 -6.64 -2.87 12.98
CA ILE A 175 -5.82 -1.70 12.69
C ILE A 175 -6.55 -0.48 13.25
N LYS A 176 -5.84 0.36 14.00
CA LYS A 176 -6.42 1.62 14.50
C LYS A 176 -6.59 2.58 13.32
N ALA A 177 -7.83 2.96 13.04
CA ALA A 177 -8.13 3.92 11.99
C ALA A 177 -7.38 5.26 12.24
N PRO A 178 -6.74 5.83 11.21
CA PRO A 178 -6.15 7.16 11.32
C PRO A 178 -7.26 8.24 11.34
N HIS A 179 -6.89 9.47 11.64
CA HIS A 179 -7.75 10.63 11.43
C HIS A 179 -7.43 11.30 10.08
N ASN A 180 -8.33 12.14 9.56
CA ASN A 180 -8.04 12.95 8.39
C ASN A 180 -6.95 13.98 8.68
N ALA A 181 -5.91 14.01 7.84
CA ALA A 181 -4.86 15.02 7.88
C ALA A 181 -5.01 15.99 6.71
N ILE A 182 -4.85 17.29 6.95
CA ILE A 182 -5.00 18.32 5.91
C ILE A 182 -3.61 18.80 5.50
N VAL A 183 -3.41 18.98 4.19
CA VAL A 183 -2.20 19.57 3.61
C VAL A 183 -2.64 20.63 2.59
N ASN A 184 -2.40 21.90 2.91
CA ASN A 184 -2.86 23.06 2.13
C ASN A 184 -1.82 23.60 1.16
N CYS A 185 -0.54 23.29 1.39
CA CYS A 185 0.55 23.83 0.60
C CYS A 185 1.73 22.87 0.48
N LYS A 186 2.69 23.24 -0.36
CA LYS A 186 3.91 22.45 -0.61
C LYS A 186 4.75 22.30 0.66
N GLU A 187 4.80 23.32 1.50
CA GLU A 187 5.56 23.33 2.74
C GLU A 187 4.98 22.32 3.75
N GLU A 188 3.65 22.32 3.92
CA GLU A 188 2.93 21.34 4.74
C GLU A 188 3.08 19.92 4.19
N TYR A 189 3.07 19.75 2.87
CA TYR A 189 3.34 18.46 2.22
C TYR A 189 4.72 17.93 2.62
N PHE A 190 5.77 18.75 2.48
CA PHE A 190 7.11 18.34 2.88
C PHE A 190 7.27 18.13 4.38
N ALA A 191 6.53 18.88 5.20
CA ALA A 191 6.49 18.67 6.64
C ALA A 191 5.88 17.30 6.96
N PHE A 192 4.70 16.99 6.41
CA PHE A 192 4.05 15.68 6.57
C PHE A 192 4.95 14.52 6.13
N LEU A 193 5.66 14.67 5.01
CA LEU A 193 6.60 13.64 4.53
C LEU A 193 7.79 13.39 5.46
N LYS A 194 8.27 14.42 6.16
CA LYS A 194 9.52 14.39 6.95
C LYS A 194 9.30 14.25 8.44
N ASP A 195 8.08 14.46 8.90
CA ASP A 195 7.72 14.36 10.30
C ASP A 195 7.94 12.93 10.82
N ARG A 196 8.53 12.85 12.01
CA ARG A 196 8.98 11.61 12.66
C ARG A 196 7.83 10.85 13.34
N TYR A 197 6.73 11.51 13.68
CA TYR A 197 5.60 10.93 14.42
C TYR A 197 4.26 11.32 13.80
N VAL A 198 4.26 11.52 12.49
CA VAL A 198 3.08 11.88 11.73
C VAL A 198 1.99 10.81 11.84
N ARG A 199 0.75 11.27 11.99
CA ARG A 199 -0.45 10.46 12.10
C ARG A 199 -1.50 11.01 11.15
N GLY A 200 -2.23 10.12 10.51
CA GLY A 200 -3.41 10.46 9.72
C GLY A 200 -3.46 9.80 8.35
N TRP A 201 -4.49 10.16 7.60
CA TRP A 201 -4.57 9.93 6.17
C TRP A 201 -4.88 11.26 5.51
N VAL A 202 -3.97 11.74 4.67
CA VAL A 202 -4.16 13.01 3.97
C VAL A 202 -5.47 13.02 3.19
N VAL A 203 -6.17 14.15 3.28
CA VAL A 203 -7.46 14.39 2.65
C VAL A 203 -7.39 15.66 1.81
N ASP A 204 -8.10 15.68 0.69
CA ASP A 204 -8.26 16.87 -0.13
C ASP A 204 -9.30 17.85 0.46
N PRO A 205 -9.46 19.07 -0.09
CA PRO A 205 -10.41 20.04 0.44
C PRO A 205 -11.89 19.60 0.39
N THR A 206 -12.22 18.57 -0.39
CA THR A 206 -13.57 18.00 -0.46
C THR A 206 -13.83 16.91 0.59
N GLY A 207 -12.80 16.49 1.34
CA GLY A 207 -12.91 15.38 2.27
C GLY A 207 -12.55 14.01 1.66
N THR A 208 -11.98 13.96 0.45
CA THR A 208 -11.56 12.71 -0.20
C THR A 208 -10.12 12.35 0.14
N ASN A 209 -9.89 11.20 0.79
CA ASN A 209 -8.53 10.77 1.15
C ASN A 209 -7.66 10.48 -0.09
N THR A 210 -6.35 10.69 0.06
CA THR A 210 -5.37 10.49 -1.00
C THR A 210 -5.21 9.02 -1.37
N ALA A 211 -5.32 8.68 -2.66
CA ALA A 211 -5.17 7.29 -3.09
C ALA A 211 -3.70 6.81 -3.12
N GLY A 212 -2.78 7.74 -3.38
CA GLY A 212 -1.41 7.39 -3.76
C GLY A 212 -0.35 7.50 -2.68
N TRP A 213 -0.68 8.12 -1.56
CA TRP A 213 0.23 8.46 -0.46
C TRP A 213 -0.61 8.94 0.73
N GLY A 214 0.02 9.43 1.80
CA GLY A 214 -0.64 10.20 2.85
C GLY A 214 -1.20 9.36 4.00
N LEU A 215 -1.33 8.05 3.84
CA LEU A 215 -1.71 7.14 4.92
C LEU A 215 -0.52 6.89 5.86
N THR A 216 -0.78 6.90 7.16
CA THR A 216 0.18 6.50 8.19
C THR A 216 -0.22 5.19 8.86
N LEU A 217 0.70 4.25 9.02
CA LEU A 217 0.46 2.97 9.70
C LEU A 217 1.65 2.58 10.58
N THR A 218 1.42 1.72 11.56
CA THR A 218 2.51 1.04 12.28
C THR A 218 3.10 -0.10 11.43
N PRO A 219 4.34 -0.56 11.70
CA PRO A 219 4.90 -1.74 11.05
C PRO A 219 4.03 -3.00 11.24
N ARG A 220 3.36 -3.11 12.40
CA ARG A 220 2.46 -4.23 12.71
C ARG A 220 1.20 -4.17 11.84
N ASP A 221 0.65 -2.98 11.62
CA ASP A 221 -0.54 -2.82 10.78
C ASP A 221 -0.25 -3.10 9.31
N MET A 222 0.92 -2.66 8.82
CA MET A 222 1.44 -3.07 7.51
C MET A 222 1.55 -4.60 7.38
N ALA A 223 2.05 -5.30 8.41
CA ALA A 223 2.17 -6.75 8.41
C ALA A 223 0.80 -7.45 8.37
N LYS A 224 -0.23 -6.92 9.06
CA LYS A 224 -1.60 -7.46 9.00
C LYS A 224 -2.16 -7.41 7.57
N ILE A 225 -1.95 -6.32 6.85
CA ILE A 225 -2.36 -6.20 5.44
C ILE A 225 -1.62 -7.22 4.58
N GLY A 226 -0.30 -7.37 4.75
CA GLY A 226 0.45 -8.41 4.04
C GLY A 226 -0.02 -9.83 4.38
N GLN A 227 -0.42 -10.09 5.63
CA GLN A 227 -0.92 -11.39 6.08
C GLN A 227 -2.32 -11.69 5.54
N LEU A 228 -3.19 -10.68 5.38
CA LEU A 228 -4.44 -10.81 4.64
C LEU A 228 -4.19 -11.28 3.21
N TYR A 229 -3.23 -10.66 2.51
CA TYR A 229 -2.86 -11.05 1.15
C TYR A 229 -2.24 -12.45 1.09
N LEU A 230 -1.33 -12.78 2.02
CA LEU A 230 -0.74 -14.13 2.11
C LEU A 230 -1.81 -15.21 2.33
N ASN A 231 -2.86 -14.90 3.09
CA ASN A 231 -3.96 -15.80 3.38
C ASN A 231 -5.04 -15.85 2.29
N GLY A 232 -4.79 -15.28 1.10
CA GLY A 232 -5.78 -15.26 0.02
C GLY A 232 -7.04 -14.47 0.39
N GLY A 233 -6.90 -13.44 1.23
CA GLY A 233 -7.97 -12.56 1.66
C GLY A 233 -8.81 -13.09 2.83
N PHE A 234 -8.38 -14.18 3.44
CA PHE A 234 -8.98 -14.76 4.63
C PHE A 234 -8.36 -14.19 5.92
N TRP A 235 -9.22 -13.82 6.87
CA TRP A 235 -8.81 -13.30 8.17
C TRP A 235 -9.78 -13.77 9.25
N ASN A 236 -9.26 -14.24 10.39
CA ASN A 236 -10.05 -14.67 11.54
C ASN A 236 -11.29 -15.55 11.21
N GLY A 237 -11.14 -16.54 10.31
CA GLY A 237 -12.24 -17.44 9.97
C GLY A 237 -13.22 -16.92 8.92
N LYS A 238 -12.99 -15.72 8.34
CA LYS A 238 -13.88 -15.10 7.36
C LYS A 238 -13.12 -14.65 6.10
N GLN A 239 -13.75 -14.80 4.94
CA GLN A 239 -13.30 -14.19 3.69
C GLN A 239 -13.67 -12.70 3.70
N PHE A 240 -12.67 -11.82 3.73
CA PHE A 240 -12.88 -10.35 3.71
C PHE A 240 -12.67 -9.74 2.34
N LEU A 241 -11.73 -10.30 1.59
CA LEU A 241 -11.38 -9.90 0.24
C LEU A 241 -11.28 -11.17 -0.60
N SER A 242 -11.92 -11.26 -1.75
CA SER A 242 -11.98 -12.52 -2.51
C SER A 242 -10.58 -13.01 -2.89
N SER A 243 -10.39 -14.33 -2.84
CA SER A 243 -9.14 -14.97 -3.28
C SER A 243 -8.82 -14.64 -4.74
N GLN A 244 -9.87 -14.50 -5.57
CA GLN A 244 -9.74 -14.07 -6.95
C GLN A 244 -9.18 -12.65 -7.08
N TRP A 245 -9.58 -11.72 -6.19
CA TRP A 245 -9.00 -10.38 -6.15
C TRP A 245 -7.52 -10.42 -5.79
N ILE A 246 -7.13 -11.22 -4.78
CA ILE A 246 -5.73 -11.38 -4.39
C ILE A 246 -4.91 -11.89 -5.57
N GLU A 247 -5.33 -12.99 -6.19
CA GLU A 247 -4.63 -13.59 -7.34
C GLU A 247 -4.47 -12.59 -8.49
N ASN A 248 -5.55 -11.88 -8.85
CA ASN A 248 -5.52 -10.88 -9.91
C ASN A 248 -4.66 -9.66 -9.55
N SER A 249 -4.62 -9.28 -8.27
CA SER A 249 -3.80 -8.18 -7.77
C SER A 249 -2.32 -8.49 -7.81
N THR A 250 -1.95 -9.76 -7.67
CA THR A 250 -0.56 -10.20 -7.49
C THR A 250 -0.04 -11.02 -8.66
N LYS A 251 -0.67 -10.90 -9.83
CA LYS A 251 -0.18 -11.42 -11.12
C LYS A 251 0.13 -10.28 -12.08
N GLU A 252 1.02 -10.53 -13.03
CA GLU A 252 1.36 -9.55 -14.06
C GLU A 252 0.13 -9.16 -14.89
N ASN A 253 -0.21 -7.88 -14.88
CA ASN A 253 -1.21 -7.26 -15.75
C ASN A 253 -0.60 -6.16 -16.64
N SER A 254 0.55 -5.64 -16.24
CA SER A 254 1.34 -4.63 -16.95
C SER A 254 2.79 -4.68 -16.46
N ARG A 255 3.70 -3.89 -17.05
CA ARG A 255 5.11 -3.89 -16.65
C ARG A 255 5.78 -2.53 -16.83
N TRP A 256 6.72 -2.21 -15.94
CA TRP A 256 7.63 -1.09 -16.07
C TRP A 256 9.03 -1.57 -16.44
N GLY A 257 9.39 -1.47 -17.73
CA GLY A 257 10.59 -2.17 -18.20
C GLY A 257 10.45 -3.65 -17.85
N GLU A 258 11.43 -4.20 -17.13
CA GLU A 258 11.42 -5.61 -16.70
C GLU A 258 10.66 -5.91 -15.40
N LEU A 259 10.07 -4.91 -14.75
CA LEU A 259 9.37 -5.08 -13.48
C LEU A 259 7.86 -5.28 -13.70
N PRO A 260 7.30 -6.47 -13.45
CA PRO A 260 5.88 -6.72 -13.61
C PRO A 260 5.05 -6.04 -12.52
N TYR A 261 3.81 -5.72 -12.86
CA TYR A 261 2.88 -4.97 -12.02
C TYR A 261 1.46 -5.54 -12.11
N GLY A 262 0.82 -5.70 -10.96
CA GLY A 262 -0.56 -6.16 -10.82
C GLY A 262 -1.53 -5.02 -10.49
N TYR A 263 -2.47 -5.25 -9.58
CA TYR A 263 -3.41 -4.20 -9.13
C TYR A 263 -2.80 -3.39 -8.00
N LEU A 264 -1.96 -2.44 -8.38
CA LEU A 264 -1.19 -1.60 -7.46
C LEU A 264 -0.18 -2.36 -6.58
N TRP A 265 0.32 -3.49 -7.08
CA TRP A 265 1.37 -4.32 -6.47
C TRP A 265 2.50 -4.56 -7.46
N TRP A 266 3.75 -4.47 -6.99
CA TRP A 266 4.92 -4.90 -7.77
C TRP A 266 5.10 -6.41 -7.63
N ILE A 267 5.39 -7.10 -8.73
CA ILE A 267 5.67 -8.54 -8.71
C ILE A 267 7.18 -8.73 -8.70
N VAL A 268 7.71 -9.41 -7.69
CA VAL A 268 9.15 -9.62 -7.52
C VAL A 268 9.57 -10.95 -8.15
N ASP A 269 8.79 -12.01 -7.92
CA ASP A 269 8.95 -13.30 -8.59
C ASP A 269 7.60 -13.71 -9.18
N ASN A 270 7.54 -13.84 -10.50
CA ASN A 270 6.33 -14.12 -11.27
C ASN A 270 6.07 -15.63 -11.48
N LYS A 271 6.77 -16.48 -10.73
CA LYS A 271 6.46 -17.92 -10.70
C LYS A 271 5.14 -18.19 -9.98
N GLU A 272 4.55 -19.35 -10.26
CA GLU A 272 3.45 -19.88 -9.44
C GLU A 272 3.92 -19.96 -7.98
N HIS A 273 3.12 -19.39 -7.07
CA HIS A 273 3.50 -19.17 -5.66
C HIS A 273 4.73 -18.27 -5.42
N GLY A 274 4.94 -17.27 -6.27
CA GLY A 274 6.03 -16.31 -6.16
C GLY A 274 5.89 -15.27 -5.03
N SER A 275 6.51 -14.12 -5.26
CA SER A 275 6.57 -13.03 -4.29
C SER A 275 6.23 -11.68 -4.91
N TYR A 276 5.59 -10.83 -4.12
CA TYR A 276 5.08 -9.53 -4.53
C TYR A 276 5.21 -8.53 -3.39
N THR A 277 5.14 -7.24 -3.72
CA THR A 277 5.47 -6.19 -2.77
C THR A 277 4.73 -4.88 -3.04
N ALA A 278 4.25 -4.25 -1.98
CA ALA A 278 3.86 -2.85 -1.97
C ALA A 278 5.11 -2.04 -1.60
N LEU A 279 5.49 -1.07 -2.44
CA LEU A 279 6.68 -0.25 -2.22
C LEU A 279 6.33 1.23 -2.14
N GLY A 280 6.89 1.90 -1.13
CA GLY A 280 6.80 3.32 -0.90
C GLY A 280 8.16 3.99 -0.77
N ASP A 281 8.20 5.30 -1.03
CA ASP A 281 9.38 6.14 -0.85
C ASP A 281 9.97 6.00 0.56
N GLY A 282 11.28 6.22 0.67
CA GLY A 282 12.04 5.94 1.89
C GLY A 282 12.33 4.46 2.14
N GLY A 283 11.77 3.55 1.33
CA GLY A 283 11.92 2.11 1.54
C GLY A 283 10.86 1.55 2.48
N ASN A 284 9.64 2.10 2.42
CA ASN A 284 8.47 1.47 3.00
C ASN A 284 8.10 0.24 2.16
N ALA A 285 7.88 -0.90 2.81
CA ALA A 285 7.58 -2.15 2.10
C ALA A 285 6.59 -3.03 2.86
N ILE A 286 5.66 -3.64 2.12
CA ILE A 286 4.95 -4.86 2.53
C ILE A 286 5.32 -5.92 1.50
N PHE A 287 6.17 -6.87 1.88
CA PHE A 287 6.61 -7.95 1.02
C PHE A 287 5.94 -9.24 1.44
N VAL A 288 5.41 -9.99 0.47
CA VAL A 288 4.77 -11.28 0.68
C VAL A 288 5.45 -12.33 -0.18
N ASN A 289 5.82 -13.45 0.42
CA ASN A 289 6.33 -14.62 -0.27
C ASN A 289 5.43 -15.81 0.04
N THR A 290 4.69 -16.27 -0.98
CA THR A 290 3.64 -17.28 -0.79
C THR A 290 4.22 -18.69 -0.65
N GLU A 291 5.27 -19.04 -1.40
CA GLU A 291 6.01 -20.30 -1.25
C GLU A 291 6.56 -20.48 0.17
N LYS A 292 7.19 -19.44 0.73
CA LYS A 292 7.80 -19.47 2.07
C LYS A 292 6.82 -19.15 3.20
N LYS A 293 5.57 -18.80 2.87
CA LYS A 293 4.54 -18.36 3.84
C LYS A 293 5.02 -17.22 4.75
N MET A 294 5.65 -16.20 4.14
CA MET A 294 6.24 -15.08 4.87
C MET A 294 5.60 -13.74 4.49
N VAL A 295 5.51 -12.86 5.49
CA VAL A 295 5.22 -11.43 5.31
C VAL A 295 6.30 -10.63 6.00
N ILE A 296 6.84 -9.62 5.31
CA ILE A 296 7.84 -8.72 5.86
C ILE A 296 7.34 -7.29 5.67
N ALA A 297 7.08 -6.61 6.77
CA ALA A 297 6.75 -5.19 6.79
C ALA A 297 7.97 -4.38 7.22
N ILE A 298 8.35 -3.38 6.42
CA ILE A 298 9.43 -2.44 6.72
C ILE A 298 8.84 -1.03 6.66
N ALA A 299 8.80 -0.35 7.80
CA ALA A 299 8.46 1.05 7.90
C ALA A 299 9.74 1.88 7.89
N SER A 300 9.81 2.92 7.07
CA SER A 300 10.99 3.78 6.92
C SER A 300 10.62 5.26 6.82
N ARG A 301 11.43 6.11 7.43
CA ARG A 301 11.37 7.56 7.22
C ARG A 301 11.67 7.89 5.78
N PHE A 302 11.11 9.00 5.30
CA PHE A 302 11.47 9.54 3.99
C PHE A 302 12.98 9.76 3.91
N MET A 303 13.60 9.12 2.92
CA MET A 303 15.01 9.26 2.60
C MET A 303 15.16 9.25 1.08
N PRO A 304 15.64 10.35 0.47
CA PRO A 304 15.96 10.36 -0.94
C PRO A 304 16.97 9.26 -1.27
N ARG A 305 16.73 8.52 -2.36
CA ARG A 305 17.62 7.44 -2.84
C ARG A 305 17.92 6.38 -1.77
N ALA A 306 16.88 5.98 -1.03
CA ALA A 306 17.00 4.89 -0.07
C ALA A 306 17.53 3.60 -0.73
N LYS A 307 18.38 2.85 0.00
CA LYS A 307 18.88 1.53 -0.45
C LYS A 307 17.72 0.58 -0.73
N ASN A 308 17.91 -0.30 -1.71
CA ASN A 308 16.91 -1.24 -2.19
C ASN A 308 16.43 -2.17 -1.05
N ARG A 309 15.13 -2.12 -0.75
CA ARG A 309 14.51 -2.94 0.31
C ARG A 309 14.27 -4.38 -0.10
N ILE A 310 14.06 -4.64 -1.38
CA ILE A 310 13.91 -6.00 -1.88
C ILE A 310 15.23 -6.75 -1.74
N GLU A 311 16.34 -6.09 -2.05
CA GLU A 311 17.67 -6.67 -1.83
C GLU A 311 17.93 -6.98 -0.34
N LEU A 312 17.62 -6.04 0.57
CA LEU A 312 17.70 -6.29 2.01
C LEU A 312 16.86 -7.51 2.43
N ILE A 313 15.63 -7.59 1.94
CA ILE A 313 14.69 -8.66 2.24
C ILE A 313 15.22 -10.01 1.75
N GLU A 314 15.59 -10.12 0.48
CA GLU A 314 15.98 -11.39 -0.14
C GLU A 314 17.35 -11.88 0.32
N LYS A 315 18.32 -10.98 0.53
CA LYS A 315 19.68 -11.36 0.92
C LYS A 315 19.85 -11.56 2.42
N HIS A 316 19.07 -10.88 3.27
CA HIS A 316 19.30 -10.88 4.71
C HIS A 316 18.08 -11.34 5.53
N ILE A 317 16.88 -10.83 5.26
CA ILE A 317 15.71 -11.12 6.11
C ILE A 317 15.16 -12.52 5.85
N VAL A 318 14.87 -12.85 4.58
CA VAL A 318 14.32 -14.16 4.20
C VAL A 318 15.27 -15.29 4.63
N PRO A 319 16.59 -15.28 4.34
CA PRO A 319 17.48 -16.33 4.79
C PRO A 319 17.60 -16.46 6.31
N LEU A 320 17.43 -15.36 7.06
CA LEU A 320 17.54 -15.36 8.51
C LEU A 320 16.31 -15.98 9.20
N PHE A 321 15.11 -15.77 8.66
CA PHE A 321 13.85 -16.12 9.31
C PHE A 321 13.04 -17.25 8.61
N LYS A 322 13.51 -17.77 7.48
CA LYS A 322 12.85 -18.90 6.77
C LYS A 322 12.95 -20.26 7.48
N ASP A 323 13.94 -20.44 8.35
CA ASP A 323 14.20 -21.71 9.03
C ASP A 323 13.59 -21.69 10.45
N ASN A 324 12.68 -22.61 10.74
CA ASN A 324 11.87 -22.74 11.98
C ASN A 324 12.63 -22.80 13.32
N GLN A 325 13.96 -22.67 13.34
CA GLN A 325 14.75 -22.70 14.59
C GLN A 325 14.45 -21.53 15.54
N PHE A 326 13.78 -20.47 15.08
CA PHE A 326 13.40 -19.31 15.90
C PHE A 326 12.01 -19.45 16.55
N VAL A 327 11.07 -20.15 15.90
CA VAL A 327 9.69 -20.35 16.39
C VAL A 327 9.70 -21.19 17.68
N ALA A 328 10.52 -22.24 17.72
CA ALA A 328 10.59 -23.17 18.87
C ALA A 328 11.15 -22.54 20.17
N ARG A 329 11.87 -21.42 20.10
CA ARG A 329 12.55 -20.82 21.28
C ARG A 329 11.76 -19.72 21.99
N GLN A 330 10.67 -19.23 21.40
CA GLN A 330 9.76 -18.31 22.10
C GLN A 330 8.67 -19.07 22.87
N GLN A 331 8.21 -20.22 22.36
CA GLN A 331 7.25 -21.08 23.05
C GLN A 331 7.83 -21.71 24.34
N SER A 332 9.16 -21.90 24.42
CA SER A 332 9.84 -22.44 25.61
C SER A 332 10.12 -21.40 26.71
N ARG A 333 9.64 -20.14 26.59
CA ARG A 333 9.82 -19.07 27.61
C ARG A 333 8.53 -18.67 28.34
N HIS A 334 7.39 -19.27 28.01
CA HIS A 334 6.09 -18.99 28.65
C HIS A 334 5.47 -20.23 29.31
N GLY A 335 6.29 -21.23 29.61
CA GLY A 335 5.84 -22.50 30.19
C GLY A 335 6.58 -22.89 31.45
N GLU A 336 6.58 -22.03 32.47
CA GLU A 336 6.71 -22.48 33.87
C GLU A 336 5.71 -21.67 34.71
N PRO A 337 4.68 -22.31 35.30
CA PRO A 337 3.87 -21.68 36.33
C PRO A 337 4.68 -21.66 37.64
N ASP A 338 4.77 -20.47 38.26
CA ASP A 338 5.28 -20.32 39.62
C ASP A 338 4.50 -21.25 40.55
N GLN A 339 5.17 -22.32 41.00
CA GLN A 339 4.80 -23.06 42.19
C GLN A 339 5.73 -22.62 43.32
N MET A 340 5.22 -21.77 44.21
CA MET A 340 5.27 -21.93 45.68
C MET A 340 4.45 -20.85 46.36
#